data_AF-A0A5S9M4N1-F1
#
_entry.id   AF-A0A5S9M4N1-F1
#
_cell.length_a   1.000
_cell.length_b   1.000
_cell.length_c   1.000
_cell.angle_alpha   90.00
_cell.angle_beta   90.00
_cell.angle_gamma   90.00
#
_symmetry.space_group_name_H-M   'P 1'
#
loop_
_entity.id
_entity.type
_entity.pdbx_description
1 polymer ?
#
loop_
_entity_poly.entity_id
_entity_poly.type
_entity_poly.pdbx_seq_one_letter_code
_entity_poly.pdbx_strand_id
1 'polypeptide(L)'
;MQIFDVVQEFKQGSDIKAVSLIGGANIKKQQEKLKKHPNIVVATPGRVQELIKIKKLKMHEVKTIVLDEADQLLVPEHMKTIQGIIKSTLKERQILCFSATLKKEETVQLIKEMTSEPEVLKIARSEEEAQKVGHYYLLCDQRDKVKLLQKSYHGLRTCRRSFCT
;
A
#
# COMPACT_ATOMS: atom_id res chain seq x y z
N MET A 1 0.98 -10.30 -4.34
CA MET A 1 0.65 -8.97 -3.77
C MET A 1 1.98 -8.42 -3.31
N GLN A 2 2.49 -7.35 -3.93
CA GLN A 2 3.90 -6.98 -3.88
C GLN A 2 4.53 -7.06 -2.47
N ILE A 3 3.91 -6.42 -1.47
CA ILE A 3 4.40 -6.42 -0.08
C ILE A 3 4.51 -7.85 0.48
N PHE A 4 3.51 -8.70 0.25
CA PHE A 4 3.54 -10.07 0.76
C PHE A 4 4.63 -10.92 0.11
N ASP A 5 4.90 -10.68 -1.17
CA ASP A 5 5.92 -11.41 -1.93
C ASP A 5 7.32 -11.07 -1.37
N VAL A 6 7.59 -9.79 -1.09
CA VAL A 6 8.83 -9.35 -0.42
C VAL A 6 8.93 -9.92 1.01
N VAL A 7 7.83 -9.95 1.76
CA VAL A 7 7.82 -10.58 3.09
C VAL A 7 8.13 -12.08 3.01
N GLN A 8 7.71 -12.79 1.94
CA GLN A 8 8.08 -14.21 1.76
C GLN A 8 9.57 -14.39 1.50
N GLU A 9 10.20 -13.47 0.79
CA GLU A 9 11.64 -13.48 0.55
C GLU A 9 12.41 -13.21 1.85
N PHE A 10 12.03 -12.17 2.59
CA PHE A 10 12.76 -11.73 3.78
C PHE A 10 12.67 -12.70 4.95
N LYS A 11 11.60 -13.51 5.02
CA LYS A 11 11.44 -14.50 6.08
C LYS A 11 12.17 -15.82 5.80
N GLN A 12 12.78 -16.01 4.63
CA GLN A 12 13.46 -17.28 4.30
C GLN A 12 14.51 -17.60 5.36
N GLY A 13 14.53 -18.86 5.82
CA GLY A 13 15.42 -19.30 6.90
C GLY A 13 14.98 -18.90 8.32
N SER A 14 13.78 -18.33 8.50
CA SER A 14 13.21 -18.00 9.81
C SER A 14 11.89 -18.72 10.07
N ASP A 15 11.49 -18.78 11.35
CA ASP A 15 10.18 -19.32 11.77
C ASP A 15 9.01 -18.33 11.62
N ILE A 16 9.25 -17.19 10.98
CA ILE A 16 8.26 -16.14 10.81
C ILE A 16 7.15 -16.64 9.86
N LYS A 17 5.92 -16.60 10.35
CA LYS A 17 4.72 -16.93 9.58
C LYS A 17 4.08 -15.64 9.07
N ALA A 18 3.74 -15.62 7.79
CA ALA A 18 3.07 -14.50 7.17
C ALA A 18 1.84 -14.94 6.38
N VAL A 19 0.79 -14.13 6.37
CA VAL A 19 -0.44 -14.35 5.57
C VAL A 19 -0.88 -13.10 4.84
N SER A 20 -1.40 -13.27 3.62
CA SER A 20 -2.07 -12.22 2.86
C SER A 20 -3.60 -12.29 3.01
N LEU A 21 -4.26 -11.19 3.36
CA LEU A 21 -5.73 -11.10 3.45
C LEU A 21 -6.26 -10.07 2.45
N ILE A 22 -6.68 -10.55 1.28
CA ILE A 22 -7.14 -9.71 0.16
C ILE A 22 -8.58 -10.08 -0.17
N GLY A 23 -9.35 -9.11 -0.66
CA GLY A 23 -10.68 -9.31 -1.25
C GLY A 23 -10.67 -10.33 -2.40
N GLY A 24 -11.82 -10.95 -2.68
CA GLY A 24 -11.97 -11.94 -3.76
C GLY A 24 -11.43 -13.34 -3.47
N ALA A 25 -10.55 -13.51 -2.48
CA ALA A 25 -10.09 -14.83 -2.05
C ALA A 25 -11.03 -15.48 -1.03
N ASN A 26 -11.09 -16.82 -1.06
CA ASN A 26 -11.94 -17.64 -0.19
C ASN A 26 -11.66 -17.38 1.29
N ILE A 27 -12.68 -16.88 2.00
CA ILE A 27 -12.58 -16.50 3.41
C ILE A 27 -12.24 -17.68 4.33
N LYS A 28 -12.78 -18.88 4.07
CA LYS A 28 -12.50 -20.07 4.88
C LYS A 28 -11.02 -20.43 4.81
N LYS A 29 -10.42 -20.39 3.61
CA LYS A 29 -8.97 -20.62 3.46
C LYS A 29 -8.13 -19.59 4.20
N GLN A 30 -8.53 -18.32 4.20
CA GLN A 30 -7.85 -17.27 4.96
C GLN A 30 -7.98 -17.49 6.48
N GLN A 31 -9.16 -17.91 6.95
CA GLN A 31 -9.39 -18.26 8.36
C GLN A 31 -8.51 -19.43 8.81
N GLU A 32 -8.40 -20.49 8.00
CA GLU A 32 -7.49 -21.61 8.31
C GLU A 32 -6.03 -21.17 8.39
N LYS A 33 -5.59 -20.22 7.56
CA LYS A 33 -4.24 -19.65 7.66
C LYS A 33 -4.07 -18.81 8.94
N LEU A 34 -5.10 -18.08 9.37
CA LEU A 34 -5.07 -17.30 10.60
C LEU A 34 -4.99 -18.18 11.87
N LYS A 35 -5.57 -19.38 11.85
CA LYS A 35 -5.42 -20.35 12.95
C LYS A 35 -3.97 -20.79 13.19
N LYS A 36 -3.08 -20.61 12.22
CA LYS A 36 -1.65 -20.92 12.37
C LYS A 36 -0.86 -19.84 13.14
N HIS A 37 -1.56 -18.81 13.65
CA HIS A 37 -0.98 -17.69 14.40
C HIS A 37 0.18 -17.02 13.64
N PRO A 38 -0.11 -16.37 12.49
CA PRO A 38 0.92 -15.67 11.73
C PRO A 38 1.46 -14.47 12.51
N ASN A 39 2.77 -14.23 12.41
CA ASN A 39 3.44 -13.05 12.98
C ASN A 39 3.15 -11.80 12.14
N ILE A 40 3.06 -11.96 10.81
CA ILE A 40 2.85 -10.85 9.88
C ILE A 40 1.56 -11.08 9.09
N VAL A 41 0.71 -10.07 9.08
CA VAL A 41 -0.52 -10.05 8.29
C VAL A 41 -0.44 -8.88 7.33
N VAL A 42 -0.48 -9.17 6.03
CA VAL A 42 -0.51 -8.13 5.00
C VAL A 42 -1.88 -8.15 4.33
N ALA A 43 -2.60 -7.03 4.35
CA ALA A 43 -4.03 -7.07 4.07
C ALA A 43 -4.60 -5.76 3.54
N THR A 44 -5.74 -5.85 2.84
CA THR A 44 -6.51 -4.66 2.47
C THR A 44 -7.47 -4.26 3.60
N PRO A 45 -7.71 -2.96 3.86
CA PRO A 45 -8.49 -2.50 5.01
C PRO A 45 -9.88 -3.12 5.09
N GLY A 46 -10.59 -3.23 3.97
CA GLY A 46 -11.94 -3.82 3.93
C GLY A 46 -11.95 -5.29 4.41
N ARG A 47 -10.96 -6.09 4.00
CA ARG A 47 -10.86 -7.49 4.42
C ARG A 47 -10.44 -7.63 5.88
N VAL A 48 -9.56 -6.76 6.37
CA VAL A 48 -9.21 -6.71 7.80
C VAL A 48 -10.46 -6.41 8.62
N GLN A 49 -11.21 -5.37 8.27
CA GLN A 49 -12.42 -4.99 8.99
C GLN A 49 -13.48 -6.10 9.00
N GLU A 50 -13.67 -6.79 7.86
CA GLU A 50 -14.55 -7.96 7.77
C GLU A 50 -14.15 -9.05 8.77
N LEU A 51 -12.85 -9.41 8.81
CA LEU A 51 -12.32 -10.46 9.69
C LEU A 51 -12.35 -10.09 11.18
N ILE A 52 -12.22 -8.79 11.50
CA ILE A 52 -12.41 -8.26 12.85
C ILE A 52 -13.87 -8.41 13.28
N LYS A 53 -14.83 -8.01 12.42
CA LYS A 53 -16.27 -8.09 12.72
C LYS A 53 -16.73 -9.51 13.05
N ILE A 54 -16.21 -10.51 12.32
CA ILE A 54 -16.51 -11.93 12.59
C ILE A 54 -15.62 -12.56 13.69
N LYS A 55 -14.83 -11.74 14.41
CA LYS A 55 -13.94 -12.16 15.51
C LYS A 55 -12.94 -13.25 15.13
N LYS A 56 -12.49 -13.28 13.87
CA LYS A 56 -11.48 -14.26 13.38
C LYS A 56 -10.06 -13.70 13.39
N LEU A 57 -9.91 -12.38 13.50
CA LEU A 57 -8.62 -11.71 13.65
C LEU A 57 -8.50 -11.14 15.07
N LYS A 58 -7.51 -11.61 15.83
CA LYS A 58 -7.26 -11.20 17.22
C LYS A 58 -6.45 -9.91 17.27
N MET A 59 -7.14 -8.77 17.23
CA MET A 59 -6.49 -7.45 17.22
C MET A 59 -5.81 -7.06 18.54
N HIS A 60 -6.14 -7.73 19.65
CA HIS A 60 -5.50 -7.47 20.95
C HIS A 60 -4.04 -7.95 21.02
N GLU A 61 -3.63 -8.87 20.15
CA GLU A 61 -2.23 -9.35 20.08
C GLU A 61 -1.37 -8.47 19.13
N VAL A 62 -1.98 -7.53 18.40
CA VAL A 62 -1.30 -6.68 17.42
C VAL A 62 -0.57 -5.55 18.13
N LYS A 63 0.76 -5.56 18.03
CA LYS A 63 1.65 -4.53 18.60
C LYS A 63 2.07 -3.46 17.59
N THR A 64 1.99 -3.75 16.30
CA THR A 64 2.46 -2.83 15.25
C THR A 64 1.47 -2.78 14.10
N ILE A 65 1.15 -1.57 13.64
CA ILE A 65 0.34 -1.32 12.44
C ILE A 65 1.19 -0.53 11.45
N VAL A 66 1.23 -0.99 10.21
CA VAL A 66 1.90 -0.29 9.11
C VAL A 66 0.84 0.12 8.08
N LEU A 67 0.78 1.42 7.80
CA LEU A 67 -0.05 2.01 6.75
C LEU A 67 0.86 2.41 5.59
N ASP A 68 0.84 1.62 4.53
CA ASP A 68 1.51 1.95 3.26
C ASP A 68 0.57 2.76 2.37
N GLU A 69 1.12 3.67 1.56
CA GLU A 69 0.34 4.65 0.76
C GLU A 69 -0.73 5.38 1.61
N ALA A 70 -0.32 5.90 2.77
CA ALA A 70 -1.23 6.46 3.76
C ALA A 70 -2.09 7.62 3.20
N ASP A 71 -1.63 8.35 2.20
CA ASP A 71 -2.39 9.37 1.47
C ASP A 71 -3.59 8.81 0.69
N GLN A 72 -3.51 7.57 0.21
CA GLN A 72 -4.65 6.87 -0.40
C GLN A 72 -5.54 6.20 0.65
N LEU A 73 -4.99 5.77 1.78
CA LEU A 73 -5.74 5.12 2.84
C LEU A 73 -6.51 6.10 3.74
N LEU A 74 -5.99 7.31 3.93
CA LEU A 74 -6.52 8.33 4.83
C LEU A 74 -7.41 9.34 4.10
N VAL A 75 -8.27 8.82 3.22
CA VAL A 75 -9.34 9.56 2.54
C VAL A 75 -10.69 9.33 3.25
N PRO A 76 -11.68 10.25 3.14
CA PRO A 76 -12.96 10.15 3.84
C PRO A 76 -13.67 8.79 3.70
N GLU A 77 -13.57 8.16 2.52
CA GLU A 77 -14.20 6.88 2.18
C GLU A 77 -13.62 5.70 2.98
N HIS A 78 -12.33 5.77 3.33
CA HIS A 78 -11.61 4.70 4.04
C HIS A 78 -11.38 5.04 5.52
N MET A 79 -11.57 6.30 5.89
CA MET A 79 -11.28 6.83 7.22
C MET A 79 -11.88 6.02 8.36
N LYS A 80 -13.20 5.81 8.32
CA LYS A 80 -13.93 5.08 9.38
C LYS A 80 -13.45 3.64 9.51
N THR A 81 -13.06 3.03 8.39
CA THR A 81 -12.54 1.66 8.36
C THR A 81 -11.17 1.59 9.03
N ILE A 82 -10.25 2.48 8.66
CA ILE A 82 -8.90 2.52 9.24
C ILE A 82 -8.96 2.85 10.74
N GLN A 83 -9.72 3.87 11.13
CA GLN A 83 -9.91 4.21 12.54
C GLN A 83 -10.53 3.04 13.33
N GLY A 84 -11.49 2.32 12.76
CA GLY A 84 -12.09 1.15 13.38
C GLY A 84 -11.08 0.01 13.60
N ILE A 85 -10.20 -0.24 12.62
CA ILE A 85 -9.11 -1.22 12.73
C ILE A 85 -8.14 -0.81 13.84
N ILE A 86 -7.67 0.44 13.83
CA ILE A 86 -6.74 0.95 14.84
C ILE A 86 -7.37 0.88 16.23
N LYS A 87 -8.62 1.33 16.41
CA LYS A 87 -9.34 1.26 17.69
C LYS A 87 -9.59 -0.16 18.21
N SER A 88 -9.56 -1.16 17.34
CA SER A 88 -9.73 -2.57 17.75
C SER A 88 -8.47 -3.19 18.37
N THR A 89 -7.32 -2.51 18.27
CA THR A 89 -6.06 -2.93 18.91
C THR A 89 -5.88 -2.28 20.28
N LEU A 90 -4.99 -2.83 21.10
CA LEU A 90 -4.64 -2.24 22.40
C LEU A 90 -3.98 -0.87 22.24
N LYS A 91 -4.03 -0.03 23.29
CA LYS A 91 -3.44 1.32 23.27
C LYS A 91 -1.92 1.28 23.10
N GLU A 92 -1.26 0.30 23.72
CA GLU A 92 0.17 0.08 23.61
C GLU A 92 0.48 -0.58 22.26
N ARG A 93 0.72 0.25 21.25
CA ARG A 93 1.04 -0.18 19.88
C ARG A 93 1.89 0.87 19.19
N GLN A 94 2.72 0.42 18.24
CA GLN A 94 3.43 1.27 17.32
C GLN A 94 2.64 1.42 16.01
N ILE A 95 2.57 2.64 15.48
CA ILE A 95 1.96 2.90 14.18
C ILE A 95 3.02 3.52 13.28
N LEU A 96 3.23 2.94 12.10
CA LEU A 96 4.13 3.44 11.07
C LEU A 96 3.30 3.83 9.85
N CYS A 97 3.49 5.05 9.37
CA CYS A 97 2.79 5.57 8.19
C CYS A 97 3.81 5.91 7.11
N PHE A 98 3.66 5.30 5.94
CA PHE A 98 4.46 5.57 4.76
C PHE A 98 3.59 6.24 3.71
N SER A 99 4.06 7.37 3.18
CA SER A 99 3.37 8.06 2.09
C SER A 99 4.38 8.84 1.27
N ALA A 100 4.21 8.78 -0.05
CA ALA A 100 4.99 9.57 -0.99
C ALA A 100 4.50 11.03 -1.03
N THR A 101 3.24 11.29 -0.70
CA THR A 101 2.65 12.63 -0.77
C THR A 101 1.93 13.02 0.52
N LEU A 102 2.67 13.62 1.45
CA LEU A 102 2.07 14.31 2.61
C LEU A 102 1.65 15.73 2.21
N LYS A 103 0.79 15.85 1.19
CA LYS A 103 0.36 17.16 0.64
C LYS A 103 -0.74 17.83 1.46
N LYS A 104 -1.50 17.07 2.24
CA LYS A 104 -2.65 17.56 2.99
C LYS A 104 -2.28 17.65 4.47
N GLU A 105 -2.31 18.86 5.02
CA GLU A 105 -2.14 19.08 6.46
C GLU A 105 -3.12 18.24 7.28
N GLU A 106 -4.34 18.04 6.75
CA GLU A 106 -5.38 17.17 7.32
C GLU A 106 -4.88 15.73 7.55
N THR A 107 -4.13 15.15 6.61
CA THR A 107 -3.59 13.79 6.75
C THR A 107 -2.56 13.73 7.87
N VAL A 108 -1.72 14.75 8.02
CA VAL A 108 -0.71 14.83 9.09
C VAL A 108 -1.36 15.02 10.45
N GLN A 109 -2.36 15.90 10.55
CA GLN A 109 -3.14 16.10 11.79
C GLN A 109 -3.81 14.81 12.23
N LEU A 110 -4.45 14.12 11.30
CA LEU A 110 -5.11 12.85 11.58
C LEU A 110 -4.12 11.76 12.02
N ILE A 111 -2.94 11.66 11.39
CA ILE A 111 -1.90 10.73 11.85
C ILE A 111 -1.54 11.07 13.31
N LYS A 112 -1.32 12.34 13.64
CA LYS A 112 -1.04 12.78 15.02
C LYS A 112 -2.17 12.44 16.00
N GLU A 113 -3.44 12.45 15.58
CA GLU A 113 -4.55 12.02 16.43
C GLU A 113 -4.58 10.50 16.67
N MET A 114 -4.10 9.72 15.70
CA MET A 114 -4.10 8.25 15.78
C MET A 114 -2.85 7.68 16.47
N THR A 115 -1.76 8.43 16.49
CA THR A 115 -0.46 8.03 17.04
C THR A 115 -0.10 8.82 18.30
N SER A 116 0.65 8.22 19.22
CA SER A 116 1.27 8.95 20.33
C SER A 116 2.63 9.48 19.89
N GLU A 117 2.78 10.80 19.81
CA GLU A 117 4.04 11.52 19.53
C GLU A 117 4.82 10.99 18.29
N PRO A 118 4.29 11.18 17.06
CA PRO A 118 4.94 10.64 15.87
C PRO A 118 6.19 11.43 15.49
N GLU A 119 7.29 10.71 15.25
CA GLU A 119 8.45 11.26 14.54
C GLU A 119 8.17 11.32 13.03
N VAL A 120 8.45 12.47 12.41
CA VAL A 120 8.20 12.69 10.99
C VAL A 120 9.52 12.76 10.24
N LEU A 121 9.81 11.68 9.50
CA LEU A 121 10.98 11.61 8.62
C LEU A 121 10.57 11.99 7.19
N LYS A 122 11.14 13.08 6.68
CA LYS A 122 10.93 13.53 5.29
C LYS A 122 12.21 13.31 4.50
N ILE A 123 12.13 12.45 3.49
CA ILE A 123 13.23 12.25 2.54
C ILE A 123 12.97 13.19 1.36
N ALA A 124 13.77 14.25 1.24
CA ALA A 124 13.76 15.09 0.06
C ALA A 124 14.39 14.32 -1.10
N ARG A 125 13.70 14.28 -2.25
CA ARG A 125 14.35 13.90 -3.52
C ARG A 125 15.21 15.08 -3.97
N SER A 126 16.47 14.85 -4.34
CA SER A 126 17.23 15.88 -5.04
C SER A 126 16.55 16.17 -6.38
N GLU A 127 16.42 17.46 -6.71
CA GLU A 127 15.85 17.92 -7.98
C GLU A 127 16.57 17.31 -9.20
N GLU A 128 17.83 16.93 -9.02
CA GLU A 128 18.72 16.29 -9.99
C GLU A 128 18.22 14.92 -10.49
N GLU A 129 17.46 14.16 -9.69
CA GLU A 129 16.92 12.87 -10.10
C GLU A 129 15.65 13.01 -10.96
N ALA A 130 14.86 14.05 -10.72
CA ALA A 130 13.61 14.31 -11.46
C ALA A 130 13.87 14.78 -12.90
N GLN A 131 14.99 15.46 -13.14
CA GLN A 131 15.34 16.00 -14.47
C GLN A 131 15.85 14.95 -15.47
N LYS A 132 16.06 13.69 -15.06
CA LYS A 132 16.54 12.63 -15.97
C LYS A 132 15.47 12.08 -16.92
N VAL A 133 14.20 12.47 -16.75
CA VAL A 133 13.09 12.00 -17.58
C VAL A 133 12.61 13.12 -18.49
N GLY A 134 12.89 12.99 -19.79
CA GLY A 134 12.31 13.86 -20.82
C GLY A 134 10.86 13.49 -21.06
N HIS A 135 9.93 14.41 -20.78
CA HIS A 135 8.52 14.23 -21.07
C HIS A 135 8.17 14.85 -22.43
N TYR A 136 7.60 14.04 -23.34
CA TYR A 136 7.16 14.47 -24.66
C TYR A 136 5.70 14.07 -24.88
N TYR A 137 4.93 14.94 -25.54
CA TYR A 137 3.59 14.62 -26.00
C TYR A 137 3.53 14.79 -27.52
N LEU A 138 2.71 13.98 -28.17
CA LEU A 138 2.45 14.09 -29.60
C LEU A 138 0.95 14.21 -29.80
N LEU A 139 0.54 15.25 -30.52
CA LEU A 139 -0.85 15.49 -30.88
C LEU A 139 -1.20 14.66 -32.12
N CYS A 140 -2.25 13.84 -32.03
CA CYS A 140 -2.79 13.10 -33.16
C CYS A 140 -4.26 12.74 -32.94
N ASP A 141 -4.99 12.50 -34.03
CA ASP A 141 -6.32 11.90 -33.96
C ASP A 141 -6.24 10.45 -33.44
N GLN A 142 -7.32 9.96 -32.82
CA GLN A 142 -7.36 8.60 -32.25
C GLN A 142 -7.03 7.51 -33.28
N ARG A 143 -7.50 7.67 -34.53
CA ARG A 143 -7.22 6.77 -35.66
C ARG A 143 -5.73 6.72 -36.05
N ASP A 144 -5.00 7.79 -35.79
CA ASP A 144 -3.60 7.94 -36.20
C ASP A 144 -2.62 7.55 -35.08
N LYS A 145 -3.11 7.34 -33.85
CA LYS A 145 -2.31 6.94 -32.68
C LYS A 145 -1.42 5.73 -32.95
N VAL A 146 -1.95 4.69 -33.63
CA VAL A 146 -1.18 3.48 -33.96
C VAL A 146 -0.07 3.77 -34.95
N LYS A 147 -0.37 4.52 -36.03
CA LYS A 147 0.61 4.88 -37.06
C LYS A 147 1.71 5.78 -36.49
N LEU A 148 1.33 6.73 -35.66
CA LEU A 148 2.24 7.66 -35.00
C LEU A 148 3.15 6.91 -34.01
N LEU A 149 2.58 6.01 -33.19
CA LEU A 149 3.36 5.16 -32.30
C LEU A 149 4.36 4.31 -33.08
N GLN A 150 3.94 3.68 -34.19
CA GLN A 150 4.84 2.91 -35.05
C GLN A 150 6.01 3.75 -35.58
N LYS A 151 5.74 4.97 -36.06
CA LYS A 151 6.79 5.89 -36.52
C LYS A 151 7.77 6.26 -35.40
N SER A 152 7.25 6.64 -34.23
CA SER A 152 8.06 7.00 -33.06
C SER A 152 8.86 5.82 -32.52
N TYR A 153 8.28 4.61 -32.58
CA TYR A 153 8.94 3.37 -32.20
C TYR A 153 10.16 3.18 -33.10
N HIS A 154 10.03 3.15 -34.44
CA HIS A 154 11.17 2.85 -35.33
C HIS A 154 12.39 3.80 -35.18
N GLY A 155 12.22 5.02 -34.67
CA GLY A 155 13.31 5.98 -34.47
C GLY A 155 14.17 5.81 -33.21
N LEU A 156 13.72 5.15 -32.15
CA LEU A 156 14.34 5.26 -30.80
C LEU A 156 15.11 4.00 -30.34
N ARG A 157 16.44 3.95 -30.41
CA ARG A 157 17.26 2.73 -30.17
C ARG A 157 17.38 2.20 -28.71
N THR A 158 16.34 2.26 -27.89
CA THR A 158 16.37 1.81 -26.47
C THR A 158 15.27 0.79 -26.14
N CYS A 159 15.37 0.11 -24.99
CA CYS A 159 14.38 -0.85 -24.49
C CYS A 159 13.03 -0.15 -24.23
N ARG A 160 11.94 -0.59 -24.87
CA ARG A 160 10.67 0.16 -24.93
C ARG A 160 9.54 -0.56 -24.19
N ARG A 161 8.72 0.21 -23.47
CA ARG A 161 7.41 -0.21 -22.95
C ARG A 161 6.34 0.75 -23.45
N SER A 162 5.28 0.22 -24.02
CA SER A 162 4.09 0.98 -24.42
C SER A 162 2.94 0.61 -23.49
N PHE A 163 2.27 1.62 -22.94
CA PHE A 163 1.07 1.45 -22.13
C PHE A 163 -0.14 1.96 -22.93
N CYS A 164 -1.21 1.18 -22.99
CA CYS A 164 -2.50 1.61 -23.55
C CYS A 164 -3.56 1.45 -22.47
N THR A 165 -4.42 2.46 -22.33
CA THR A 165 -5.69 2.37 -21.59
C THR A 165 -6.72 1.58 -22.38
#